data_AF-A0A1Z4LL89-F1
#
_entry.id   AF-A0A1Z4LL89-F1
#
_cell.length_a   1.000
_cell.length_b   1.000
_cell.length_c   1.000
_cell.angle_alpha   90.00
_cell.angle_beta   90.00
_cell.angle_gamma   90.00
#
_symmetry.space_group_name_H-M   'P 1'
#
loop_
_entity.id
_entity.type
_entity.pdbx_description
1 polymer ?
#
loop_
_entity_poly.entity_id
_entity_poly.type
_entity_poly.pdbx_seq_one_letter_code
_entity_poly.pdbx_strand_id
1 'polypeptide(L)'
;MKVVHNLVFATALIVSTSIFPSDAQAQTELGPVNIDAYCKKRFGDRSTAELVENTAWGWRCRIREDLVTVSISNACRYKYGQRAYAQARNSRDPYSWVCLSR
;
A
#
# COMPACT_ATOMS: atom_id res chain seq x y z
N MET A 1 68.65 26.35 -29.85
CA MET A 1 67.41 26.38 -30.66
C MET A 1 66.22 26.39 -29.71
N LYS A 2 65.32 27.38 -29.82
CA LYS A 2 64.06 27.49 -29.06
C LYS A 2 62.93 27.57 -30.08
N VAL A 3 61.97 26.66 -30.02
CA VAL A 3 60.62 26.84 -30.57
C VAL A 3 59.63 26.17 -29.61
N VAL A 4 58.67 26.95 -29.15
CA VAL A 4 57.50 26.56 -28.34
C VAL A 4 56.33 26.36 -29.31
N HIS A 5 55.48 25.36 -29.12
CA HIS A 5 54.17 25.30 -29.80
C HIS A 5 53.08 24.68 -28.89
N ASN A 6 51.89 25.26 -29.04
CA ASN A 6 50.71 25.28 -28.15
C ASN A 6 49.86 23.99 -28.08
N LEU A 7 49.19 23.84 -26.92
CA LEU A 7 47.79 23.41 -26.62
C LEU A 7 47.15 22.30 -27.48
N VAL A 8 46.46 21.30 -26.92
CA VAL A 8 45.05 21.36 -26.48
C VAL A 8 44.79 20.26 -25.44
N PHE A 9 44.27 20.61 -24.26
CA PHE A 9 43.71 19.64 -23.30
C PHE A 9 42.24 19.39 -23.66
N ALA A 10 41.96 18.26 -24.30
CA ALA A 10 40.59 17.78 -24.47
C ALA A 10 40.13 17.13 -23.15
N THR A 11 39.55 17.92 -22.24
CA THR A 11 38.86 17.38 -21.07
C THR A 11 37.54 16.78 -21.52
N ALA A 12 37.50 15.46 -21.71
CA ALA A 12 36.26 14.72 -21.84
C ALA A 12 35.47 14.86 -20.52
N LEU A 13 34.33 15.53 -20.56
CA LEU A 13 33.36 15.56 -19.47
C LEU A 13 32.73 14.17 -19.37
N ILE A 14 33.26 13.33 -18.48
CA ILE A 14 32.62 12.08 -18.09
C ILE A 14 31.43 12.49 -17.22
N VAL A 15 30.24 12.61 -17.82
CA VAL A 15 28.99 12.73 -17.07
C VAL A 15 28.75 11.36 -16.43
N SER A 16 29.28 11.17 -15.22
CA SER A 16 29.02 10.00 -14.40
C SER A 16 27.55 10.01 -14.00
N THR A 17 26.70 9.35 -14.77
CA THR A 17 25.32 9.07 -14.35
C THR A 17 25.38 8.07 -13.20
N SER A 18 25.28 8.57 -11.98
CA SER A 18 25.10 7.75 -10.79
C SER A 18 23.78 6.99 -10.92
N ILE A 19 23.83 5.73 -11.33
CA ILE A 19 22.69 4.83 -11.24
C ILE A 19 22.55 4.49 -9.75
N PHE A 20 21.81 5.30 -9.00
CA PHE A 20 21.40 4.91 -7.66
C PHE A 20 20.49 3.68 -7.81
N PRO A 21 20.84 2.51 -7.27
CA PRO A 21 19.89 1.41 -7.22
C PRO A 21 18.68 1.92 -6.44
N SER A 22 17.53 2.01 -7.11
CA SER A 22 16.29 2.24 -6.40
C SER A 22 16.03 0.96 -5.63
N ASP A 23 16.28 0.98 -4.32
CA ASP A 23 15.80 -0.08 -3.43
C ASP A 23 14.28 -0.12 -3.57
N ALA A 24 13.79 -1.01 -4.43
CA ALA A 24 12.38 -1.30 -4.54
C ALA A 24 11.93 -1.77 -3.16
N GLN A 25 11.23 -0.91 -2.42
CA GLN A 25 10.70 -1.27 -1.11
C GLN A 25 9.65 -2.35 -1.32
N ALA A 26 10.08 -3.61 -1.18
CA ALA A 26 9.21 -4.76 -1.30
C ALA A 26 8.22 -4.75 -0.14
N GLN A 27 6.95 -4.53 -0.46
CA GLN A 27 5.87 -4.62 0.52
C GLN A 27 5.69 -6.10 0.88
N THR A 28 5.67 -6.42 2.18
CA THR A 28 5.40 -7.79 2.62
C THR A 28 3.90 -8.00 2.71
N GLU A 29 3.38 -9.01 2.02
CA GLU A 29 1.98 -9.43 2.15
C GLU A 29 1.79 -10.26 3.43
N LEU A 30 0.91 -9.78 4.30
CA LEU A 30 0.61 -10.39 5.60
C LEU A 30 -0.55 -11.39 5.50
N GLY A 31 -1.38 -11.25 4.46
CA GLY A 31 -2.50 -12.14 4.16
C GLY A 31 -3.84 -11.40 4.03
N PRO A 32 -4.96 -12.14 4.10
CA PRO A 32 -6.28 -11.61 3.77
C PRO A 32 -6.88 -10.74 4.89
N VAL A 33 -7.70 -9.77 4.49
CA VAL A 33 -8.52 -8.98 5.40
C VAL A 33 -9.72 -9.79 5.89
N ASN A 34 -10.08 -9.66 7.16
CA ASN A 34 -11.37 -10.12 7.68
C ASN A 34 -12.17 -8.91 8.20
N ILE A 35 -13.07 -8.40 7.36
CA ILE A 35 -13.88 -7.21 7.64
C ILE A 35 -14.95 -7.53 8.69
N ASP A 36 -15.54 -8.72 8.65
CA ASP A 36 -16.58 -9.15 9.60
C ASP A 36 -16.05 -9.23 11.03
N ALA A 37 -14.88 -9.86 11.22
CA ALA A 37 -14.22 -9.91 12.51
C ALA A 37 -13.89 -8.51 13.05
N TYR A 38 -13.53 -7.57 12.17
CA TYR A 38 -13.30 -6.18 12.56
C TYR A 38 -14.60 -5.48 12.97
N CYS A 39 -15.70 -5.65 12.22
CA CYS A 39 -17.00 -5.09 12.58
C CYS A 39 -17.47 -5.61 13.96
N LYS A 40 -17.36 -6.92 14.20
CA LYS A 40 -17.67 -7.54 15.49
C LYS A 40 -16.81 -6.98 16.62
N LYS A 41 -15.50 -6.91 16.42
CA LYS A 41 -14.58 -6.35 17.40
C LYS A 41 -14.89 -4.88 17.74
N ARG A 42 -15.21 -4.08 16.72
CA ARG A 42 -15.35 -2.63 16.85
C ARG A 42 -16.71 -2.20 17.40
N PHE A 43 -17.77 -2.92 17.06
CA PHE A 43 -19.15 -2.53 17.31
C PHE A 43 -19.97 -3.58 18.10
N GLY A 44 -19.37 -4.73 18.42
CA GLY A 44 -19.98 -5.83 19.19
C GLY A 44 -20.38 -7.01 18.31
N ASP A 45 -20.51 -8.19 18.92
CA ASP A 45 -20.62 -9.50 18.23
C ASP A 45 -21.82 -9.65 17.29
N ARG A 46 -22.85 -8.81 17.45
CA ARG A 46 -24.03 -8.77 16.56
C ARG A 46 -23.82 -7.95 15.29
N SER A 47 -22.70 -7.23 15.18
CA SER A 47 -22.37 -6.45 13.99
C SER A 47 -21.75 -7.35 12.93
N THR A 48 -22.03 -7.09 11.65
CA THR A 48 -21.52 -7.90 10.54
C THR A 48 -20.93 -7.01 9.45
N ALA A 49 -20.09 -7.60 8.59
CA ALA A 49 -19.71 -6.95 7.35
C ALA A 49 -20.82 -7.08 6.30
N GLU A 50 -21.10 -6.01 5.58
CA GLU A 50 -22.04 -5.99 4.47
C GLU A 50 -21.43 -5.31 3.25
N LEU A 51 -21.68 -5.88 2.07
CA LEU A 51 -21.30 -5.30 0.80
C LEU A 51 -22.47 -4.50 0.22
N VAL A 52 -22.37 -3.17 0.23
CA VAL A 52 -23.43 -2.27 -0.27
C VAL A 52 -23.23 -1.87 -1.72
N GLU A 53 -22.00 -1.95 -2.23
CA GLU A 53 -21.64 -1.67 -3.62
C GLU A 53 -20.69 -2.77 -4.10
N ASN A 54 -20.81 -3.22 -5.36
CA ASN A 54 -19.95 -4.27 -5.90
C ASN A 54 -18.57 -3.74 -6.34
N THR A 55 -17.84 -3.12 -5.41
CA THR A 55 -16.50 -2.56 -5.62
C THR A 55 -15.64 -2.77 -4.38
N ALA A 56 -14.32 -2.58 -4.50
CA ALA A 56 -13.41 -2.64 -3.35
C ALA A 56 -13.86 -1.76 -2.16
N TRP A 57 -14.49 -0.61 -2.41
CA TRP A 57 -14.89 0.34 -1.35
C TRP A 57 -16.32 0.17 -0.85
N GLY A 58 -17.05 -0.83 -1.35
CA GLY A 58 -18.44 -1.07 -1.03
C GLY A 58 -18.70 -1.71 0.34
N TRP A 59 -17.68 -1.97 1.14
CA TRP A 59 -17.87 -2.60 2.46
C TRP A 59 -18.36 -1.62 3.51
N ARG A 60 -19.32 -2.06 4.33
CA ARG A 60 -19.81 -1.37 5.52
C ARG A 60 -19.90 -2.36 6.68
N CYS A 61 -19.90 -1.84 7.90
CA CYS A 61 -20.37 -2.61 9.04
C CYS A 61 -21.86 -2.35 9.22
N ARG A 62 -22.67 -3.41 9.25
CA ARG A 62 -24.06 -3.35 9.68
C ARG A 62 -24.12 -3.40 11.20
N ILE A 63 -24.77 -2.42 11.81
CA ILE A 63 -24.99 -2.32 13.24
C ILE A 63 -26.48 -2.12 13.45
N ARG A 64 -27.19 -3.21 13.77
CA ARG A 64 -28.67 -3.22 13.73
C ARG A 64 -29.16 -2.76 12.34
N GLU A 65 -29.89 -1.65 12.26
CA GLU A 65 -30.41 -1.08 11.01
C GLU A 65 -29.40 -0.17 10.30
N ASP A 66 -28.35 0.29 10.99
CA ASP A 66 -27.40 1.27 10.48
C ASP A 66 -26.27 0.63 9.66
N LEU A 67 -25.85 1.33 8.60
CA LEU A 67 -24.67 1.00 7.80
C LEU A 67 -23.57 2.04 8.04
N VAL A 68 -22.45 1.60 8.61
CA VAL A 68 -21.33 2.48 8.96
C VAL A 68 -20.12 2.18 8.08
N THR A 69 -19.43 3.23 7.63
CA THR A 69 -18.18 3.10 6.86
C THR A 69 -17.13 2.31 7.63
N VAL A 70 -16.49 1.36 6.95
CA VAL A 70 -15.41 0.55 7.53
C VAL A 70 -14.05 1.03 7.07
N SER A 71 -13.09 1.10 8.00
CA SER A 71 -11.68 1.30 7.66
C SER A 71 -11.00 -0.05 7.52
N ILE A 72 -10.76 -0.47 6.28
CA ILE A 72 -10.14 -1.76 5.95
C ILE A 72 -8.68 -1.79 6.44
N SER A 73 -7.97 -0.65 6.42
CA SER A 73 -6.64 -0.55 7.04
C SER A 73 -6.68 -0.76 8.55
N ASN A 74 -7.73 -0.32 9.26
CA ASN A 74 -7.88 -0.65 10.68
C ASN A 74 -8.18 -2.12 10.91
N ALA A 75 -8.92 -2.79 10.01
CA ALA A 75 -9.09 -4.24 10.04
C ALA A 75 -7.74 -4.97 9.90
N CYS A 76 -6.86 -4.51 9.01
CA CYS A 76 -5.50 -5.04 8.90
C CYS A 76 -4.69 -4.81 10.17
N ARG A 77 -4.74 -3.61 10.76
CA ARG A 77 -4.03 -3.31 12.01
C ARG A 77 -4.52 -4.14 13.19
N TYR A 78 -5.83 -4.40 13.23
CA TYR A 78 -6.42 -5.26 14.25
C TYR A 78 -5.86 -6.69 14.18
N LYS A 79 -5.73 -7.25 12.97
CA LYS A 79 -5.28 -8.64 12.79
C LYS A 79 -3.76 -8.80 12.84
N TYR A 80 -3.01 -7.87 12.25
CA TYR A 80 -1.58 -8.02 11.97
C TYR A 80 -0.69 -6.98 12.66
N GLY A 81 -1.26 -6.08 13.45
CA GLY A 81 -0.52 -5.07 14.22
C GLY A 81 -0.37 -3.72 13.51
N GLN A 82 0.17 -2.73 14.24
CA GLN A 82 0.06 -1.30 13.89
C GLN A 82 0.71 -0.90 12.55
N ARG A 83 1.70 -1.65 12.08
CA ARG A 83 2.39 -1.39 10.80
C ARG A 83 1.61 -1.90 9.58
N ALA A 84 0.56 -2.69 9.81
CA ALA A 84 -0.25 -3.22 8.73
C ALA A 84 -1.14 -2.12 8.11
N TYR A 85 -1.36 -2.22 6.81
CA TYR A 85 -2.30 -1.38 6.06
C TYR A 85 -2.97 -2.22 4.97
N ALA A 86 -4.13 -1.76 4.50
CA ALA A 86 -4.88 -2.45 3.46
C ALA A 86 -4.55 -1.91 2.06
N GLN A 87 -4.57 -2.78 1.06
CA GLN A 87 -4.54 -2.41 -0.35
C GLN A 87 -5.53 -3.29 -1.13
N ALA A 88 -6.33 -2.67 -2.00
CA ALA A 88 -7.15 -3.39 -2.97
C ALA A 88 -6.31 -3.67 -4.21
N ARG A 89 -6.24 -4.94 -4.64
CA ARG A 89 -5.54 -5.34 -5.88
C ARG A 89 -6.35 -5.02 -7.13
N ASN A 90 -7.68 -4.98 -7.01
CA ASN A 90 -8.59 -4.66 -8.09
C ASN A 90 -9.77 -3.81 -7.57
N SER A 91 -9.87 -2.58 -8.04
CA SER A 91 -10.91 -1.64 -7.62
C SER A 91 -12.35 -2.12 -7.89
N ARG A 92 -12.54 -2.99 -8.89
CA ARG A 92 -13.84 -3.55 -9.28
C ARG A 92 -14.18 -4.86 -8.58
N ASP A 93 -13.28 -5.40 -7.78
CA ASP A 93 -13.50 -6.64 -7.05
C ASP A 93 -13.51 -6.35 -5.53
N PRO A 94 -14.68 -6.46 -4.88
CA PRO A 94 -14.82 -6.23 -3.45
C PRO A 94 -13.95 -7.17 -2.58
N TYR A 95 -13.53 -8.32 -3.10
CA TYR A 95 -12.76 -9.30 -2.35
C TYR A 95 -11.24 -9.19 -2.57
N SER A 96 -10.78 -8.23 -3.37
CA SER A 96 -9.38 -8.08 -3.74
C SER A 96 -8.48 -7.43 -2.68
N TRP A 97 -8.96 -7.31 -1.44
CA TRP A 97 -8.21 -6.68 -0.35
C TRP A 97 -7.16 -7.60 0.26
N VAL A 98 -5.95 -7.05 0.41
CA VAL A 98 -4.84 -7.68 1.12
C VAL A 98 -4.30 -6.76 2.20
N CYS A 99 -3.77 -7.35 3.27
CA CYS A 99 -3.00 -6.62 4.27
C CYS A 99 -1.51 -6.68 3.94
N LEU A 100 -0.85 -5.53 3.96
CA LEU A 100 0.57 -5.37 3.67
C LEU A 100 1.29 -4.71 4.85
N SER A 101 2.62 -4.84 4.90
CA SER A 101 3.52 -4.05 5.75
C SER A 101 4.72 -3.52 4.96
N ARG A 102 5.41 -2.55 5.56
CA ARG A 102 6.72 -2.05 5.11
C ARG A 102 7.79 -2.41 6.12
#